data_AF-A0A7C9EZR0-F1
#
_entry.id   AF-A0A7C9EZR0-F1
#
_cell.length_a   1.000
_cell.length_b   1.000
_cell.length_c   1.000
_cell.angle_alpha   90.00
_cell.angle_beta   90.00
_cell.angle_gamma   90.00
#
_symmetry.space_group_name_H-M   'P 1'
#
loop_
_entity.id
_entity.type
_entity.pdbx_description
1 polymer ?
#
loop_
_entity_poly.entity_id
_entity_poly.type
_entity_poly.pdbx_seq_one_letter_code
_entity_poly.pdbx_strand_id
1 'polypeptide(L)'
;YLLMRKDRGVLYMSELDMGMTFPEYMAVIFREKLGSSAARRQVMLRAEEAVRLGIVDSAHDAAEEVVTAAVRLGEQLAARKWNGEVYAEIRKALYPELCKELGLSTRVVVVPNPRL
;
A
#
# COMPACT_ATOMS: atom_id res chain seq x y z
N TYR A 1 1.82 3.12 -3.05
CA TYR A 1 3.05 3.65 -2.45
C TYR A 1 2.79 3.93 -0.98
N LEU A 2 3.76 3.67 -0.12
CA LEU A 2 3.69 3.89 1.31
C LEU A 2 5.04 4.47 1.76
N LEU A 3 5.04 5.69 2.30
CA LEU A 3 6.19 6.31 2.91
C LEU A 3 5.94 6.39 4.42
N MET A 4 6.98 6.25 5.22
CA MET A 4 6.85 6.10 6.66
C MET A 4 7.85 6.99 7.40
N ARG A 5 7.45 7.52 8.55
CA ARG A 5 8.41 8.20 9.44
C ARG A 5 9.22 7.18 10.20
N LYS A 6 10.54 7.37 10.28
CA LYS A 6 11.47 6.38 10.81
C LYS A 6 11.39 6.24 12.32
N ASP A 7 11.25 7.36 13.02
CA ASP A 7 11.30 7.48 14.48
C ASP A 7 10.04 6.98 15.20
N ARG A 8 8.88 7.10 14.56
CA ARG A 8 7.55 6.87 15.16
C ARG A 8 6.60 6.11 14.25
N GLY A 9 6.99 5.82 13.01
CA GLY A 9 6.23 4.92 12.17
C GLY A 9 6.26 3.54 12.79
N VAL A 10 5.08 3.05 13.12
CA VAL A 10 4.84 1.64 13.42
C VAL A 10 3.56 1.21 12.72
N LEU A 11 3.56 0.01 12.14
CA LEU A 11 2.31 -0.69 11.95
C LEU A 11 1.93 -1.24 13.33
N TYR A 12 0.80 -0.83 13.90
CA TYR A 12 0.39 -1.22 15.25
C TYR A 12 -1.02 -1.83 15.19
N MET A 13 -1.22 -2.93 15.93
CA MET A 13 -2.52 -3.61 16.02
C MET A 13 -3.29 -3.05 17.22
N SER A 14 -3.98 -1.93 17.02
CA SER A 14 -4.81 -1.33 18.07
C SER A 14 -5.99 -2.21 18.48
N GLU A 15 -6.39 -3.14 17.62
CA GLU A 15 -7.45 -4.10 17.85
C GLU A 15 -7.18 -4.99 19.07
N LEU A 16 -5.91 -5.29 19.37
CA LEU A 16 -5.54 -6.05 20.58
C LEU A 16 -5.85 -5.26 21.85
N ASP A 17 -5.53 -3.96 21.88
CA ASP A 17 -5.83 -3.10 23.02
C ASP A 17 -7.33 -2.89 23.18
N MET A 18 -8.05 -2.79 22.07
CA MET A 18 -9.50 -2.65 22.05
C MET A 18 -10.25 -3.96 22.31
N GLY A 19 -9.54 -5.10 22.37
CA GLY A 19 -10.13 -6.42 22.63
C GLY A 19 -11.02 -6.92 21.48
N MET A 20 -10.70 -6.56 20.24
CA MET A 20 -11.49 -6.92 19.06
C MET A 20 -10.68 -7.71 18.04
N THR A 21 -11.38 -8.47 17.20
CA THR A 21 -10.78 -9.14 16.05
C THR A 21 -10.70 -8.18 14.86
N PHE A 22 -9.74 -8.41 13.97
CA PHE A 22 -9.76 -7.75 12.67
C PHE A 22 -11.01 -8.13 11.87
N PRO A 23 -11.63 -7.17 11.16
CA PRO A 23 -12.56 -7.48 10.09
C PRO A 23 -11.89 -8.34 9.00
N GLU A 24 -12.66 -9.18 8.30
CA GLU A 24 -12.10 -10.12 7.31
C GLU A 24 -11.32 -9.41 6.19
N TYR A 25 -11.78 -8.24 5.72
CA TYR A 25 -11.05 -7.47 4.70
C TYR A 25 -9.61 -7.11 5.12
N MET A 26 -9.34 -6.89 6.41
CA MET A 26 -7.97 -6.64 6.88
C MET A 26 -7.11 -7.90 6.77
N ALA A 27 -7.66 -9.07 7.12
CA ALA A 27 -6.97 -10.34 6.95
C ALA A 27 -6.67 -10.62 5.47
N VAL A 28 -7.60 -10.32 4.56
CA VAL A 28 -7.40 -10.42 3.11
C VAL A 28 -6.27 -9.49 2.64
N ILE A 29 -6.28 -8.21 3.05
CA ILE A 29 -5.20 -7.25 2.73
C ILE A 29 -3.85 -7.80 3.17
N PHE A 30 -3.74 -8.30 4.40
CA PHE A 30 -2.46 -8.84 4.88
C PHE A 30 -2.02 -10.06 4.08
N ARG A 31 -2.93 -10.94 3.65
CA ARG A 31 -2.57 -12.10 2.82
C ARG A 31 -2.00 -11.68 1.47
N GLU A 32 -2.66 -10.76 0.78
CA GLU A 32 -2.26 -10.33 -0.57
C GLU A 32 -1.08 -9.35 -0.57
N LYS A 33 -1.03 -8.43 0.40
CA LYS A 33 0.02 -7.40 0.48
C LYS A 33 1.29 -7.89 1.18
N LEU A 34 1.16 -8.75 2.18
CA LEU A 34 2.29 -9.31 2.92
C LEU A 34 2.54 -10.73 2.43
N GLY A 35 3.41 -10.88 1.44
CA GLY A 35 3.65 -12.16 0.78
C GLY A 35 4.32 -13.24 1.65
N SER A 36 4.96 -12.87 2.77
CA SER A 36 5.64 -13.83 3.65
C SER A 36 4.87 -14.05 4.96
N SER A 37 4.83 -15.31 5.41
CA SER A 37 4.23 -15.64 6.71
C SER A 37 4.94 -14.97 7.88
N ALA A 38 6.25 -14.69 7.74
CA ALA A 38 7.02 -13.91 8.70
C ALA A 38 6.52 -12.45 8.77
N ALA A 39 6.31 -11.80 7.62
CA ALA A 39 5.74 -10.45 7.58
C ALA A 39 4.30 -10.41 8.10
N ARG A 40 3.50 -11.46 7.86
CA ARG A 40 2.14 -11.57 8.41
C ARG A 40 2.12 -11.76 9.94
N ARG A 41 3.14 -12.41 10.51
CA ARG A 41 3.28 -12.57 11.97
C ARG A 41 3.85 -11.31 12.63
N GLN A 42 4.70 -10.58 11.93
CA GLN A 42 5.26 -9.30 12.37
C GLN A 42 4.33 -8.16 11.97
N VAL A 43 3.22 -8.01 12.69
CA VAL A 43 2.27 -6.89 12.48
C VAL A 43 2.74 -5.62 13.17
N MET A 44 3.73 -5.74 14.07
CA MET A 44 4.54 -4.63 14.57
C MET A 44 5.87 -4.58 13.84
N LEU A 45 6.02 -3.58 12.97
CA LEU A 45 7.27 -3.32 12.27
C LEU A 45 7.71 -1.89 12.48
N ARG A 46 8.98 -1.73 12.86
CA ARG A 46 9.66 -0.43 12.77
C ARG A 46 9.90 -0.11 11.30
N ALA A 47 10.00 1.18 10.99
CA ALA A 47 10.12 1.65 9.61
C ALA A 47 11.24 0.96 8.80
N GLU A 48 12.42 0.74 9.41
CA GLU A 48 13.54 0.06 8.76
C GLU A 48 13.22 -1.39 8.36
N GLU A 49 12.48 -2.10 9.21
CA GLU A 49 12.06 -3.48 8.94
C GLU A 49 10.96 -3.53 7.89
N ALA A 50 10.04 -2.56 7.92
CA ALA A 50 8.98 -2.44 6.93
C ALA A 50 9.54 -2.14 5.52
N VAL A 51 10.61 -1.33 5.43
CA VAL A 51 11.35 -1.12 4.18
C VAL A 51 12.08 -2.39 3.75
N ARG A 52 12.79 -3.07 4.66
CA ARG A 52 13.49 -4.34 4.38
C ARG A 52 12.54 -5.43 3.84
N LEU A 53 11.32 -5.49 4.35
CA LEU A 53 10.30 -6.45 3.93
C LEU A 53 9.52 -5.99 2.68
N GLY A 54 9.82 -4.81 2.12
CA GLY A 54 9.17 -4.27 0.92
C GLY A 54 7.72 -3.83 1.12
N ILE A 55 7.32 -3.61 2.39
CA ILE A 55 5.96 -3.18 2.75
C ILE A 55 5.81 -1.67 2.59
N VAL A 56 6.89 -0.95 2.87
CA VAL A 56 7.05 0.51 2.77
C VAL A 56 8.12 0.80 1.71
N ASP A 57 7.89 1.81 0.87
CA ASP A 57 8.81 2.18 -0.21
C ASP A 57 10.04 2.94 0.33
N SER A 58 9.86 3.81 1.33
CA SER A 58 10.94 4.55 1.98
C SER A 58 10.59 5.01 3.41
N ALA A 59 11.61 5.18 4.23
CA ALA A 59 11.51 5.74 5.58
C ALA A 59 12.32 7.04 5.70
N HIS A 60 11.78 8.03 6.42
CA HIS A 60 12.40 9.36 6.58
C HIS A 60 12.42 9.80 8.04
N ASP A 61 13.41 10.60 8.46
CA ASP A 61 13.69 10.81 9.88
C ASP A 61 12.65 11.72 10.56
N ALA A 62 12.13 12.71 9.84
CA ALA A 62 11.13 13.66 10.34
C ALA A 62 9.80 13.63 9.57
N ALA A 63 8.73 14.19 10.14
CA ALA A 63 7.41 14.21 9.50
C ALA A 63 7.40 15.07 8.24
N GLU A 64 8.07 16.21 8.31
CA GLU A 64 8.25 17.17 7.23
C GLU A 64 8.95 16.49 6.05
N GLU A 65 9.99 15.69 6.32
CA GLU A 65 10.70 14.94 5.28
C GLU A 65 9.81 13.88 4.61
N VAL A 66 8.97 13.17 5.37
CA VAL A 66 7.98 12.23 4.79
C VAL A 66 7.03 12.98 3.86
N VAL A 67 6.54 14.15 4.27
CA VAL A 67 5.62 14.95 3.45
C VAL A 67 6.32 15.44 2.18
N THR A 68 7.52 16.00 2.29
CA THR A 68 8.32 16.44 1.14
C THR A 68 8.57 15.29 0.17
N ALA A 69 8.95 14.11 0.68
CA ALA A 69 9.17 12.92 -0.14
C ALA A 69 7.87 12.43 -0.82
N ALA A 70 6.75 12.46 -0.10
CA ALA A 70 5.45 12.05 -0.64
C ALA A 70 4.97 13.01 -1.75
N VAL A 71 5.11 14.32 -1.56
CA VAL A 71 4.79 15.33 -2.59
C VAL A 71 5.65 15.12 -3.83
N ARG A 72 6.97 14.98 -3.65
CA ARG A 72 7.91 14.73 -4.76
C ARG A 72 7.57 13.44 -5.51
N LEU A 73 7.22 12.36 -4.81
CA LEU A 73 6.79 11.12 -5.45
C LEU A 73 5.49 11.34 -6.24
N GLY A 74 4.54 12.08 -5.67
CA GLY A 74 3.29 12.46 -6.35
C GLY A 74 3.55 13.22 -7.65
N GLU A 75 4.43 14.22 -7.64
CA GLU A 75 4.84 14.97 -8.84
C GLU A 75 5.48 14.06 -9.89
N GLN A 76 6.37 13.16 -9.49
CA GLN A 76 7.00 12.18 -10.38
C GLN A 76 5.99 11.23 -11.02
N LEU A 77 4.98 10.79 -10.27
CA LEU A 77 3.91 9.93 -10.79
C LEU A 77 3.00 10.71 -11.74
N ALA A 78 2.62 11.94 -11.38
CA ALA A 78 1.80 12.82 -12.22
C ALA A 78 2.47 13.12 -13.56
N ALA A 79 3.80 13.35 -13.56
CA ALA A 79 4.59 13.60 -14.76
C ALA A 79 4.54 12.44 -15.78
N ARG A 80 4.23 11.21 -15.35
CA ARG A 80 4.09 10.06 -16.25
C ARG A 80 2.87 10.16 -17.16
N LYS A 81 1.88 10.99 -16.80
CA LYS A 81 0.63 11.22 -17.56
C LYS A 81 -0.05 9.89 -17.94
N TRP A 82 -0.08 8.95 -17.00
CA TRP A 82 -0.75 7.68 -17.18
C TRP A 82 -2.27 7.86 -17.29
N ASN A 83 -2.92 6.98 -18.04
CA ASN A 83 -4.38 6.91 -17.99
C ASN A 83 -4.80 6.38 -16.61
N GLY A 84 -5.55 7.20 -15.86
CA GLY A 84 -5.95 6.87 -14.49
C GLY A 84 -6.86 5.64 -14.39
N GLU A 85 -7.72 5.41 -15.38
CA GLU A 85 -8.60 4.23 -15.39
C GLU A 85 -7.79 2.95 -15.60
N VAL A 86 -6.87 2.95 -16.57
CA VAL A 86 -5.97 1.81 -16.81
C VAL A 86 -5.13 1.54 -15.55
N TYR A 87 -4.56 2.59 -14.94
CA TYR A 87 -3.79 2.43 -13.72
C TYR A 87 -4.63 1.87 -12.57
N ALA A 88 -5.86 2.35 -12.40
CA ALA A 88 -6.77 1.87 -11.36
C ALA A 88 -7.14 0.39 -11.55
N GLU A 89 -7.45 -0.06 -12.77
CA GLU A 89 -7.74 -1.48 -13.03
C GLU A 89 -6.52 -2.37 -12.79
N ILE A 90 -5.33 -1.94 -13.20
CA ILE A 90 -4.08 -2.67 -12.88
C ILE A 90 -3.91 -2.76 -11.37
N ARG A 91 -4.14 -1.67 -10.62
CA ARG A 91 -4.02 -1.67 -9.15
C ARG A 91 -5.02 -2.61 -8.50
N LYS A 92 -6.25 -2.72 -9.00
CA LYS A 92 -7.24 -3.70 -8.51
C LYS A 92 -6.83 -5.14 -8.83
N ALA A 93 -6.32 -5.39 -10.03
CA ALA A 93 -5.88 -6.72 -10.46
C ALA A 93 -4.72 -7.29 -9.61
N LEU A 94 -3.96 -6.44 -8.92
CA LEU A 94 -2.93 -6.88 -7.97
C LEU A 94 -3.48 -7.44 -6.65
N TYR A 95 -4.76 -7.20 -6.34
CA TYR A 95 -5.42 -7.58 -5.08
C TYR A 95 -6.82 -8.19 -5.36
N PRO A 96 -6.91 -9.30 -6.11
CA PRO A 96 -8.18 -9.86 -6.56
C PRO A 96 -9.10 -10.31 -5.40
N GLU A 97 -8.55 -10.94 -4.35
CA GLU A 97 -9.36 -11.41 -3.23
C GLU A 97 -9.86 -10.24 -2.39
N LEU A 98 -9.05 -9.19 -2.23
CA LEU A 98 -9.50 -7.98 -1.55
C LEU A 98 -10.60 -7.26 -2.33
N CYS A 99 -10.47 -7.17 -3.65
CA CYS A 99 -11.50 -6.56 -4.49
C CYS A 99 -12.82 -7.34 -4.34
N LYS A 100 -12.76 -8.67 -4.34
CA LYS A 100 -13.93 -9.51 -4.10
C LYS A 100 -14.55 -9.28 -2.73
N GLU A 101 -13.75 -9.26 -1.66
CA GLU A 101 -14.23 -9.03 -0.29
C GLU A 101 -14.89 -7.65 -0.12
N LEU A 102 -14.34 -6.62 -0.79
CA LEU A 102 -14.89 -5.27 -0.77
C LEU A 102 -16.04 -5.04 -1.77
N GLY A 103 -16.42 -6.06 -2.56
CA GLY A 103 -17.45 -5.94 -3.60
C GLY A 103 -17.04 -5.03 -4.78
N LEU A 104 -15.74 -4.84 -4.99
CA LEU A 104 -15.20 -4.05 -6.09
C LEU A 104 -15.11 -4.89 -7.37
N SER A 105 -15.75 -4.42 -8.44
CA SER A 105 -15.64 -5.04 -9.75
C SER A 105 -14.38 -4.58 -10.49
N THR A 106 -13.78 -5.48 -11.26
CA THR A 106 -12.71 -5.18 -12.22
C THR A 106 -13.27 -5.19 -13.64
N ARG A 107 -12.72 -4.35 -14.50
CA ARG A 107 -13.08 -4.28 -15.93
C ARG A 107 -11.84 -4.21 -16.79
N VAL A 108 -11.93 -4.74 -18.01
CA VAL A 108 -10.86 -4.59 -19.00
C VAL A 108 -10.96 -3.19 -19.60
N VAL A 109 -9.90 -2.39 -19.44
CA VAL A 109 -9.80 -1.05 -20.01
C VAL A 109 -8.68 -1.07 -21.06
N VAL A 110 -9.06 -0.82 -22.31
CA VAL A 110 -8.13 -0.65 -23.43
C VAL A 110 -8.35 0.75 -23.98
N VAL A 111 -7.32 1.60 -23.86
CA VAL A 111 -7.35 2.97 -24.37
C VAL A 111 -6.31 3.07 -25.49
N PRO A 112 -6.67 3.56 -26.69
CA PRO A 112 -5.70 3.84 -27.73
C PRO A 112 -4.62 4.78 -27.20
N ASN A 113 -3.34 4.40 -27.37
CA ASN A 113 -2.23 5.22 -26.93
C ASN A 113 -1.73 6.06 -28.11
N PRO A 114 -1.97 7.38 -28.14
CA PRO A 114 -1.53 8.24 -29.25
C PRO A 114 -0.01 8.46 -29.30
N ARG A 115 0.77 7.86 -28.37
CA ARG A 115 2.24 7.91 -28.35
C ARG A 115 2.90 6.63 -28.89
N LEU A 116 2.11 5.64 -29.31
CA LEU A 116 2.56 4.42 -29.98
C LEU A 116 2.00 4.36 -31.40
#